data_AF-A0A2T6DYU6-F1
#
_entry.id   AF-A0A2T6DYU6-F1
#
_cell.length_a   1.000
_cell.length_b   1.000
_cell.length_c   1.000
_cell.angle_alpha   90.00
_cell.angle_beta   90.00
_cell.angle_gamma   90.00
#
_symmetry.space_group_name_H-M   'P 1'
#
loop_
_entity.id
_entity.type
_entity.pdbx_description
1 polymer ?
#
loop_
_entity_poly.entity_id
_entity_poly.type
_entity_poly.pdbx_seq_one_letter_code
_entity_poly.pdbx_strand_id
1 'polypeptide(L)'
;MSPFLKYLFGPEAYWLLVCVAMKLLGARNLPPTEEGSRWLENFWTWLPLIAVPLTFAALFTPGVSRGWLMARIALSAAIGVCVAAGVITGHIDYKDTRNSGVPMGWVMATIYGWAMIAVCSALAGIVLWFRNRN
;
A
#
# COMPACT_ATOMS: atom_id res chain seq x y z
N MET A 1 4.84 -27.99 -0.52
CA MET A 1 4.48 -26.69 -1.12
C MET A 1 5.74 -26.10 -1.74
N SER A 2 5.76 -25.80 -3.05
CA SER A 2 6.99 -25.37 -3.73
C SER A 2 7.49 -24.01 -3.16
N PRO A 3 8.80 -23.76 -3.13
CA PRO A 3 9.35 -22.48 -2.65
C PRO A 3 8.73 -21.29 -3.38
N PHE A 4 8.53 -21.42 -4.69
CA PHE A 4 7.92 -20.40 -5.54
C PHE A 4 6.52 -19.98 -5.07
N LEU A 5 5.66 -20.93 -4.68
CA LEU A 5 4.33 -20.63 -4.15
C LEU A 5 4.38 -19.92 -2.78
N LYS A 6 5.37 -20.23 -1.93
CA LYS A 6 5.58 -19.49 -0.67
C LYS A 6 6.04 -18.05 -0.88
N TYR A 7 6.79 -17.78 -1.95
CA TYR A 7 7.22 -16.42 -2.29
C TYR A 7 6.13 -15.64 -3.05
N LEU A 8 5.34 -16.32 -3.88
CA LEU A 8 4.28 -15.71 -4.66
C LEU A 8 3.08 -15.32 -3.78
N PHE A 9 2.68 -16.10 -2.78
CA PHE A 9 1.59 -15.74 -1.85
C PHE A 9 2.05 -14.90 -0.64
N GLY A 10 3.00 -13.99 -0.87
CA GLY A 10 3.61 -13.14 0.14
C GLY A 10 3.07 -11.70 0.16
N PRO A 11 3.77 -10.78 0.84
CA PRO A 11 3.46 -9.35 0.80
C PRO A 11 3.51 -8.77 -0.62
N GLU A 12 4.33 -9.32 -1.52
CA GLU A 12 4.45 -8.87 -2.91
C GLU A 12 3.14 -9.07 -3.70
N ALA A 13 2.54 -10.26 -3.65
CA ALA A 13 1.26 -10.49 -4.32
C ALA A 13 0.12 -9.69 -3.69
N TYR A 14 0.14 -9.49 -2.38
CA TYR A 14 -0.80 -8.58 -1.74
C TYR A 14 -0.73 -7.18 -2.36
N TRP A 15 0.46 -6.61 -2.51
CA TRP A 15 0.61 -5.30 -3.15
C TRP A 15 0.26 -5.28 -4.63
N LEU A 16 0.52 -6.37 -5.36
CA LEU A 16 0.03 -6.52 -6.74
C LEU A 16 -1.49 -6.49 -6.79
N LEU A 17 -2.18 -7.20 -5.89
CA LEU A 17 -3.64 -7.17 -5.79
C LEU A 17 -4.16 -5.78 -5.44
N VAL A 18 -3.50 -5.07 -4.51
CA VAL A 18 -3.83 -3.66 -4.20
C VAL A 18 -3.68 -2.78 -5.43
N CYS A 19 -2.59 -2.91 -6.20
CA CYS A 19 -2.39 -2.15 -7.43
C CYS A 19 -3.47 -2.45 -8.48
N VAL A 20 -3.83 -3.73 -8.67
CA VAL A 20 -4.93 -4.14 -9.56
C VAL A 20 -6.24 -3.54 -9.09
N ALA A 21 -6.54 -3.59 -7.79
CA ALA A 21 -7.73 -2.96 -7.22
C ALA A 21 -7.75 -1.45 -7.47
N MET A 22 -6.62 -0.74 -7.28
CA MET A 22 -6.54 0.70 -7.55
C MET A 22 -6.77 1.03 -9.01
N LYS A 23 -6.25 0.19 -9.92
CA LYS A 23 -6.49 0.34 -11.35
C LYS A 23 -7.97 0.14 -11.70
N LEU A 24 -8.63 -0.86 -11.13
CA LEU A 24 -10.05 -1.11 -11.34
C LEU A 24 -10.92 0.02 -10.77
N LEU A 25 -10.56 0.55 -9.60
CA LEU A 25 -11.25 1.71 -9.00
C LEU A 25 -11.05 2.96 -9.85
N GLY A 26 -9.83 3.26 -10.28
CA GLY A 26 -9.53 4.39 -11.16
C GLY A 26 -10.25 4.30 -12.51
N ALA A 27 -10.33 3.10 -13.09
CA ALA A 27 -11.03 2.87 -14.36
C ALA A 27 -12.53 3.18 -14.31
N ARG A 28 -13.15 3.19 -13.12
CA ARG A 28 -14.57 3.60 -12.96
C ARG A 28 -14.79 5.09 -13.16
N ASN A 29 -13.74 5.91 -13.04
CA ASN A 29 -13.78 7.34 -13.35
C ASN A 29 -13.43 7.61 -14.82
N LEU A 30 -13.72 6.69 -15.74
CA LEU A 30 -13.53 6.88 -17.18
C LEU A 30 -14.91 6.84 -17.89
N PRO A 31 -15.36 7.96 -18.50
CA PRO A 31 -14.68 9.26 -18.62
C PRO A 31 -14.59 10.01 -17.28
N PRO A 32 -13.55 10.86 -17.08
CA PRO A 32 -13.38 11.61 -15.84
C PRO A 32 -14.55 12.53 -15.53
N THR A 33 -15.08 12.39 -14.32
CA THR A 33 -16.13 13.24 -13.73
C THR A 33 -15.57 13.95 -12.51
N GLU A 34 -16.11 15.13 -12.18
CA GLU A 34 -15.66 15.87 -11.01
C GLU A 34 -15.90 15.09 -9.70
N GLU A 35 -17.07 14.45 -9.57
CA GLU A 35 -17.40 13.64 -8.40
C GLU A 35 -16.47 12.42 -8.28
N GLY A 36 -16.19 11.74 -9.39
CA GLY A 36 -15.28 10.60 -9.40
C GLY A 36 -13.83 11.00 -9.07
N SER A 37 -13.35 12.12 -9.61
CA SER A 37 -12.03 12.68 -9.29
C SER A 37 -11.91 13.04 -7.80
N ARG A 38 -12.92 13.69 -7.20
CA ARG A 38 -12.96 13.97 -5.76
C ARG A 38 -13.01 12.70 -4.90
N TRP A 39 -13.75 11.69 -5.36
CA TRP A 39 -13.83 10.41 -4.67
C TRP A 39 -12.47 9.70 -4.66
N LEU A 40 -11.76 9.67 -5.80
CA LEU A 40 -10.40 9.12 -5.91
C LEU A 40 -9.40 9.91 -5.06
N GLU A 41 -9.55 11.25 -4.95
CA GLU A 41 -8.72 12.07 -4.07
C GLU A 41 -8.85 11.69 -2.60
N ASN A 42 -10.08 11.49 -2.13
CA ASN A 42 -10.29 11.01 -0.77
C ASN A 42 -9.71 9.61 -0.59
N PHE A 43 -9.86 8.74 -1.59
CA PHE A 43 -9.46 7.34 -1.49
C PHE A 43 -7.94 7.14 -1.40
N TRP A 44 -7.12 7.93 -2.11
CA TRP A 44 -5.66 7.80 -2.01
C TRP A 44 -5.14 8.14 -0.60
N THR A 45 -5.84 9.00 0.15
CA THR A 45 -5.49 9.31 1.54
C THR A 45 -5.69 8.10 2.46
N TRP A 46 -6.75 7.32 2.23
CA TRP A 46 -7.07 6.12 3.01
C TRP A 46 -6.21 4.91 2.63
N LEU A 47 -5.72 4.86 1.39
CA LEU A 47 -4.90 3.77 0.87
C LEU A 47 -3.74 3.37 1.80
N PRO A 48 -2.80 4.26 2.19
CA PRO A 48 -1.70 3.89 3.06
C PRO A 48 -2.18 3.52 4.47
N LEU A 49 -3.25 4.12 4.97
CA LEU A 49 -3.78 3.87 6.32
C LEU A 49 -4.37 2.46 6.47
N ILE A 50 -4.90 1.89 5.38
CA ILE A 50 -5.53 0.56 5.40
C ILE A 50 -4.57 -0.48 4.82
N ALA A 51 -3.99 -0.21 3.66
CA ALA A 51 -3.25 -1.22 2.92
C ALA A 51 -1.91 -1.58 3.59
N VAL A 52 -1.24 -0.61 4.22
CA VAL A 52 0.04 -0.86 4.90
C VAL A 52 -0.15 -1.75 6.13
N PRO A 53 -1.03 -1.43 7.11
CA PRO A 53 -1.23 -2.31 8.27
C PRO A 53 -1.65 -3.74 7.90
N LEU A 54 -2.50 -3.89 6.87
CA LEU A 54 -2.89 -5.21 6.38
C LEU A 54 -1.72 -6.03 5.82
N THR A 55 -0.71 -5.39 5.24
CA THR A 55 0.52 -6.09 4.78
C THR A 55 1.24 -6.77 5.95
N PHE A 56 1.21 -6.16 7.14
CA PHE A 56 1.85 -6.71 8.34
C PHE A 56 1.12 -7.94 8.90
N ALA A 57 -0.12 -8.21 8.47
CA ALA A 57 -0.80 -9.47 8.80
C ALA A 57 0.00 -10.70 8.30
N ALA A 58 0.81 -10.53 7.25
CA ALA A 58 1.70 -11.59 6.76
C ALA A 58 2.69 -12.07 7.83
N LEU A 59 3.05 -11.26 8.84
CA LEU A 59 3.93 -11.67 9.95
C LEU A 59 3.38 -12.81 10.79
N PHE A 60 2.07 -13.05 10.78
CA PHE A 60 1.45 -14.15 11.50
C PHE A 60 1.52 -15.48 10.74
N THR A 61 2.05 -15.47 9.50
CA THR A 61 2.19 -16.67 8.68
C THR A 61 3.33 -17.56 9.20
N PRO A 62 3.07 -18.83 9.55
CA PRO A 62 4.10 -19.73 10.06
C PRO A 62 5.08 -20.17 8.96
N GLY A 63 6.35 -20.41 9.34
CA GLY A 63 7.32 -21.12 8.50
C GLY A 63 8.23 -20.26 7.61
N VAL A 64 8.41 -18.97 7.93
CA VAL A 64 9.43 -18.08 7.34
C VAL A 64 10.19 -17.39 8.48
N SER A 65 11.49 -17.13 8.30
CA SER A 65 12.28 -16.38 9.28
C SER A 65 11.71 -14.96 9.45
N ARG A 66 11.39 -14.60 10.69
CA ARG A 66 10.63 -13.37 11.00
C ARG A 66 11.38 -12.09 10.59
N GLY A 67 12.69 -12.05 10.78
CA GLY A 67 13.50 -10.89 10.38
C GLY A 67 13.52 -10.66 8.86
N TRP A 68 13.67 -11.74 8.08
CA TRP A 68 13.60 -11.68 6.62
C TRP A 68 12.20 -11.29 6.14
N LEU A 69 11.16 -11.82 6.78
CA LEU A 69 9.77 -11.50 6.46
C LEU A 69 9.46 -10.02 6.74
N MET A 70 9.94 -9.44 7.84
CA MET A 70 9.80 -8.00 8.11
C MET A 70 10.45 -7.14 7.03
N ALA A 71 11.68 -7.46 6.61
CA ALA A 71 12.36 -6.72 5.54
C ALA A 71 11.58 -6.80 4.22
N ARG A 72 11.07 -7.98 3.86
CA ARG A 72 10.23 -8.17 2.67
C ARG A 72 8.93 -7.40 2.74
N ILE A 73 8.26 -7.40 3.89
CA ILE A 73 7.03 -6.63 4.10
C ILE A 73 7.30 -5.14 3.92
N ALA A 74 8.34 -4.60 4.58
CA ALA A 74 8.68 -3.19 4.49
C ALA A 74 9.02 -2.77 3.05
N LEU A 75 9.85 -3.55 2.34
CA LEU A 75 10.22 -3.27 0.95
C LEU A 75 9.02 -3.35 0.00
N SER A 76 8.22 -4.42 0.12
CA SER A 76 7.01 -4.60 -0.70
C SER A 76 6.01 -3.48 -0.46
N ALA A 77 5.83 -3.06 0.79
CA ALA A 77 4.95 -1.95 1.15
C ALA A 77 5.46 -0.60 0.65
N ALA A 78 6.76 -0.35 0.72
CA ALA A 78 7.34 0.89 0.22
C ALA A 78 7.13 1.03 -1.29
N ILE A 79 7.44 -0.03 -2.05
CA ILE A 79 7.23 -0.04 -3.51
C ILE A 79 5.74 -0.02 -3.84
N GLY A 80 4.96 -0.87 -3.18
CA GLY A 80 3.54 -1.06 -3.44
C GLY A 80 2.72 0.20 -3.18
N VAL A 81 2.99 0.95 -2.10
CA VAL A 81 2.37 2.26 -1.86
C VAL A 81 2.66 3.22 -3.00
N CYS A 82 3.92 3.36 -3.41
CA CYS A 82 4.31 4.31 -4.45
C CYS A 82 3.59 4.02 -5.77
N VAL A 83 3.53 2.74 -6.15
CA VAL A 83 2.88 2.30 -7.39
C VAL A 83 1.37 2.45 -7.29
N ALA A 84 0.74 1.96 -6.21
CA ALA A 84 -0.70 2.03 -6.03
C ALA A 84 -1.21 3.48 -5.96
N ALA A 85 -0.47 4.35 -5.26
CA ALA A 85 -0.75 5.77 -5.22
C ALA A 85 -0.65 6.40 -6.62
N GLY A 86 0.41 6.09 -7.38
CA GLY A 86 0.57 6.63 -8.74
C GLY A 86 -0.52 6.15 -9.69
N VAL A 87 -0.92 4.89 -9.57
CA VAL A 87 -2.03 4.32 -10.36
C VAL A 87 -3.33 5.06 -10.06
N ILE A 88 -3.70 5.24 -8.79
CA ILE A 88 -4.99 5.88 -8.47
C ILE A 88 -4.99 7.37 -8.82
N THR A 89 -3.91 8.10 -8.53
CA THR A 89 -3.83 9.54 -8.85
C THR A 89 -3.78 9.79 -10.35
N GLY A 90 -3.23 8.86 -11.12
CA GLY A 90 -3.21 8.94 -12.60
C GLY A 90 -4.60 8.87 -13.25
N HIS A 91 -5.65 8.48 -12.52
CA HIS A 91 -7.04 8.48 -12.99
C HIS A 91 -7.85 9.70 -12.52
N ILE A 92 -7.19 10.67 -11.87
CA ILE A 92 -7.80 11.92 -11.41
C ILE A 92 -7.57 12.97 -12.48
N ASP A 93 -8.66 13.51 -13.02
CA ASP A 93 -8.63 14.61 -13.98
C ASP A 93 -9.85 15.52 -13.76
N TYR A 94 -9.58 16.78 -13.41
CA TYR A 94 -10.56 17.85 -13.23
C TYR A 94 -10.74 18.73 -14.47
N LYS A 95 -9.86 18.58 -15.48
CA LYS A 95 -9.83 19.42 -16.70
C LYS A 95 -9.72 20.92 -16.43
N ASP A 96 -9.15 21.30 -15.28
CA ASP A 96 -8.95 22.68 -14.86
C ASP A 96 -7.63 22.87 -14.07
N THR A 97 -7.48 24.02 -13.40
CA THR A 97 -6.28 24.39 -12.63
C THR A 97 -6.00 23.47 -11.44
N ARG A 98 -6.98 22.73 -10.92
CA ARG A 98 -6.82 21.81 -9.78
C ARG A 98 -5.93 20.61 -10.11
N ASN A 99 -5.79 20.27 -11.38
CA ASN A 99 -4.89 19.19 -11.83
C ASN A 99 -3.43 19.43 -11.42
N SER A 100 -3.03 20.68 -11.18
CA SER A 100 -1.70 21.00 -10.63
C SER A 100 -1.44 20.38 -9.25
N GLY A 101 -2.49 20.11 -8.47
CA GLY A 101 -2.42 19.47 -7.15
C GLY A 101 -2.39 17.93 -7.19
N VAL A 102 -2.78 17.30 -8.30
CA VAL A 102 -2.88 15.82 -8.39
C VAL A 102 -1.53 15.12 -8.15
N PRO A 103 -0.39 15.58 -8.72
CA PRO A 103 0.92 15.01 -8.40
C PRO A 103 1.30 15.14 -6.91
N MET A 104 0.84 16.19 -6.23
CA MET A 104 1.08 16.37 -4.81
C MET A 104 0.35 15.31 -3.98
N GLY A 105 -0.83 14.86 -4.43
CA GLY A 105 -1.54 13.75 -3.81
C GLY A 105 -0.72 12.46 -3.80
N TRP A 106 -0.03 12.14 -4.90
CA TRP A 106 0.88 10.99 -4.96
C TRP A 106 2.04 11.10 -3.97
N VAL A 107 2.66 12.29 -3.89
CA VAL A 107 3.75 12.56 -2.94
C VAL A 107 3.28 12.37 -1.50
N MET A 108 2.13 12.95 -1.15
CA MET A 108 1.56 12.85 0.20
C MET A 108 1.17 11.42 0.57
N ALA A 109 0.54 10.68 -0.36
CA ALA A 109 0.23 9.26 -0.18
C ALA A 109 1.49 8.45 0.14
N THR A 110 2.57 8.75 -0.57
CA THR A 110 3.86 8.07 -0.41
C THR A 110 4.49 8.38 0.95
N ILE A 111 4.53 9.65 1.34
CA ILE A 111 5.03 10.09 2.65
C ILE A 111 4.24 9.43 3.79
N TYR A 112 2.90 9.47 3.72
CA TYR A 112 2.04 8.83 4.72
C TYR A 112 2.22 7.31 4.75
N GLY A 113 2.36 6.67 3.59
CA GLY A 113 2.64 5.24 3.53
C GLY A 113 3.97 4.88 4.17
N TRP A 114 5.03 5.65 3.92
CA TRP A 114 6.34 5.40 4.54
C TRP A 114 6.33 5.63 6.05
N ALA A 115 5.65 6.69 6.50
CA ALA A 115 5.42 6.92 7.93
C ALA A 115 4.67 5.75 8.58
N MET A 116 3.62 5.25 7.91
CA MET A 116 2.85 4.10 8.39
C MET A 116 3.69 2.81 8.41
N ILE A 117 4.54 2.59 7.41
CA ILE A 117 5.47 1.44 7.40
C ILE A 117 6.41 1.52 8.61
N ALA A 118 6.96 2.69 8.93
CA ALA A 118 7.83 2.86 10.08
C ALA A 118 7.09 2.56 11.40
N VAL A 119 5.87 3.09 11.56
CA VAL A 119 5.02 2.84 12.73
C VAL A 119 4.69 1.35 12.87
N CYS A 120 4.19 0.71 11.81
CA CYS A 120 3.85 -0.71 11.83
C CYS A 120 5.08 -1.59 12.06
N SER A 121 6.25 -1.22 11.53
CA SER A 121 7.51 -1.94 11.74
C SER A 121 7.96 -1.86 13.20
N ALA A 122 7.86 -0.68 13.82
CA ALA A 122 8.19 -0.50 15.23
C ALA A 122 7.25 -1.33 16.13
N LEU A 123 5.93 -1.25 15.89
CA LEU A 123 4.94 -2.03 16.63
C LEU A 123 5.16 -3.54 16.47
N ALA A 124 5.40 -4.01 15.25
CA ALA A 124 5.71 -5.41 14.98
C ALA A 124 7.00 -5.85 15.70
N GLY A 125 8.04 -5.02 15.67
CA GLY A 125 9.30 -5.27 16.39
C GLY A 125 9.09 -5.40 17.89
N ILE A 126 8.30 -4.51 18.49
CA ILE A 126 7.95 -4.55 19.93
C ILE A 126 7.20 -5.85 20.27
N VAL A 127 6.17 -6.21 19.49
CA VAL A 127 5.39 -7.45 19.70
C VAL A 127 6.29 -8.69 19.62
N LEU A 128 7.17 -8.75 18.62
CA LEU A 128 8.09 -9.86 18.44
C LEU A 128 9.12 -9.95 19.57
N TRP A 129 9.59 -8.80 20.08
CA TRP A 129 10.53 -8.74 21.19
C TRP A 129 9.92 -9.30 22.48
N PHE A 130 8.70 -8.89 22.83
CA PHE A 130 8.00 -9.42 24.00
C PHE A 130 7.71 -10.92 23.85
N ARG A 131 7.34 -11.37 22.65
CA ARG A 131 7.06 -12.78 22.39
C ARG A 131 8.29 -13.68 22.52
N ASN A 132 9.50 -13.18 22.24
CA ASN A 132 10.73 -13.96 22.36
C ASN A 132 11.27 -14.01 23.80
N ARG A 133 10.73 -13.21 24.72
CA ARG A 133 11.12 -13.21 26.15
C ARG A 133 10.25 -14.13 27.02
N ASN A 134 9.07 -14.50 26.56
CA ASN A 134 8.18 -15.49 27.18
C ASN A 134 8.46 -16.88 26.59
#